data_AF-A0A0L7KW50-F1
#
_entry.id   AF-A0A0L7KW50-F1
#
_cell.length_a   1.000
_cell.length_b   1.000
_cell.length_c   1.000
_cell.angle_alpha   90.00
_cell.angle_beta   90.00
_cell.angle_gamma   90.00
#
_symmetry.space_group_name_H-M   'P 1'
#
loop_
_entity.id
_entity.type
_entity.pdbx_description
1 polymer ?
#
loop_
_entity_poly.entity_id
_entity_poly.type
_entity_poly.pdbx_seq_one_letter_code
_entity_poly.pdbx_strand_id
1 'polypeptide(L)'
;MLRSSCDVISVYHKSCLSSGHNFWDTETWMFPSILLLYPQYAQKLLQYRLDTAFPWESAYTGVEVTQPCCPEVAEFEQHISGCIAFAARQFLATTRNEEWLEV
;
A
#
# COMPACT_ATOMS: atom_id res chain seq x y z
N MET A 1 -21.80 13.41 5.21
CA MET A 1 -21.11 14.19 4.16
C MET A 1 -19.89 14.79 4.85
N LEU A 2 -18.79 14.07 5.07
CA LEU A 2 -17.74 13.62 4.15
C LEU A 2 -17.15 12.29 4.68
N ARG A 3 -17.20 11.20 3.91
CA ARG A 3 -16.40 10.00 4.19
C ARG A 3 -15.03 10.25 3.56
N SER A 4 -14.06 10.64 4.38
CA SER A 4 -12.69 10.88 3.98
C SER A 4 -12.01 9.56 3.60
N SER A 5 -11.06 9.63 2.67
CA SER A 5 -10.25 8.54 2.10
C SER A 5 -9.47 7.66 3.11
N CYS A 6 -9.68 7.84 4.41
CA CYS A 6 -9.07 7.10 5.50
C CYS A 6 -9.50 5.63 5.55
N ASP A 7 -10.72 5.31 5.10
CA ASP A 7 -11.26 3.94 5.12
C ASP A 7 -10.46 2.96 4.23
N VAL A 8 -9.62 3.46 3.31
CA VAL A 8 -8.91 2.64 2.32
C VAL A 8 -7.44 2.39 2.68
N ILE A 9 -6.83 3.23 3.52
CA ILE A 9 -5.35 3.26 3.68
C ILE A 9 -4.86 2.29 4.76
N SER A 10 -5.71 1.94 5.72
CA SER A 10 -5.33 1.03 6.82
C SER A 10 -6.45 0.04 7.11
N VAL A 11 -6.18 -1.24 6.82
CA VAL A 11 -7.10 -2.35 7.10
C VAL A 11 -6.87 -2.89 8.54
N TYR A 12 -5.80 -2.45 9.20
CA TYR A 12 -5.46 -2.86 10.55
C TYR A 12 -6.20 -2.02 11.59
N HIS A 13 -7.41 -2.43 11.98
CA HIS A 13 -8.12 -1.76 13.06
C HIS A 13 -7.61 -2.12 14.47
N LYS A 14 -6.75 -3.14 14.67
CA LYS A 14 -6.26 -3.49 16.02
C LYS A 14 -4.90 -4.20 16.03
N SER A 15 -3.84 -3.47 16.34
CA SER A 15 -2.69 -3.99 17.09
C SER A 15 -1.86 -2.83 17.64
N CYS A 16 -1.56 -2.89 18.94
CA CYS A 16 -0.74 -1.90 19.66
C CYS A 16 0.71 -1.79 19.13
N LEU A 17 1.10 -2.68 18.21
CA LEU A 17 2.45 -2.77 17.64
C LEU A 17 2.62 -1.99 16.34
N SER A 18 1.55 -1.69 15.60
CA SER A 18 1.67 -1.08 14.26
C SER A 18 0.85 0.19 14.03
N SER A 19 0.15 0.73 15.03
CA SER A 19 -0.54 2.05 14.97
C SER A 19 -1.42 2.32 13.73
N GLY A 20 -1.86 1.27 13.02
CA GLY A 20 -2.58 1.43 11.74
C GLY A 20 -1.69 1.81 10.55
N HIS A 21 -0.38 1.55 10.61
CA HIS A 21 0.55 1.75 9.50
C HIS A 21 0.26 0.76 8.35
N ASN A 22 0.64 1.17 7.15
CA ASN A 22 0.52 0.43 5.92
C ASN A 22 1.86 -0.23 5.58
N PHE A 23 1.85 -1.55 5.46
CA PHE A 23 3.00 -2.43 5.21
C PHE A 23 2.88 -3.11 3.85
N TRP A 24 3.88 -3.91 3.47
CA TRP A 24 3.85 -4.81 2.31
C TRP A 24 2.67 -5.79 2.29
N ASP A 25 2.05 -6.04 3.45
CA ASP A 25 0.84 -6.86 3.58
C ASP A 25 -0.31 -6.37 2.72
N THR A 26 -0.44 -5.04 2.54
CA THR A 26 -1.49 -4.45 1.72
C THR A 26 -1.38 -4.92 0.29
N GLU A 27 -0.21 -4.76 -0.32
CA GLU A 27 0.04 -5.12 -1.71
C GLU A 27 0.13 -6.64 -1.94
N THR A 28 0.51 -7.41 -0.92
CA THR A 28 0.72 -8.86 -1.06
C THR A 28 -0.52 -9.68 -0.72
N TRP A 29 -1.17 -9.40 0.42
CA TRP A 29 -2.23 -10.25 0.96
C TRP A 29 -3.62 -9.68 0.73
N MET A 30 -3.77 -8.35 0.74
CA MET A 30 -5.08 -7.71 0.66
C MET A 30 -5.44 -7.29 -0.77
N PHE A 31 -4.44 -6.82 -1.52
CA PHE A 31 -4.60 -6.29 -2.86
C PHE A 31 -5.28 -7.24 -3.84
N PRO A 32 -4.97 -8.56 -3.90
CA PRO A 32 -5.62 -9.43 -4.88
C PRO A 32 -7.14 -9.52 -4.71
N SER A 33 -7.64 -9.59 -3.47
CA SER A 33 -9.08 -9.63 -3.20
C SER A 33 -9.74 -8.27 -3.49
N ILE A 34 -9.09 -7.17 -3.14
CA ILE A 34 -9.58 -5.81 -3.42
C ILE A 34 -9.62 -5.56 -4.93
N LEU A 35 -8.60 -5.97 -5.68
CA LEU A 35 -8.52 -5.83 -7.13
C LEU A 35 -9.68 -6.53 -7.83
N LEU A 36 -9.99 -7.77 -7.42
CA LEU A 36 -11.04 -8.57 -8.05
C LEU A 36 -12.45 -8.06 -7.72
N LEU A 37 -12.67 -7.57 -6.50
CA LEU A 37 -14.01 -7.17 -6.04
C LEU A 37 -14.29 -5.68 -6.24
N TYR A 38 -13.26 -4.84 -6.10
CA TYR A 38 -13.36 -3.38 -6.07
C TYR A 38 -12.13 -2.70 -6.73
N PRO A 39 -11.95 -2.84 -8.06
CA PRO A 39 -10.76 -2.34 -8.77
C PRO A 39 -10.52 -0.83 -8.59
N GLN A 40 -11.57 -0.02 -8.38
CA GLN A 40 -11.46 1.41 -8.10
C GLN A 40 -10.76 1.74 -6.78
N TYR A 41 -10.83 0.85 -5.79
CA TYR A 41 -10.09 1.01 -4.53
C TYR A 41 -8.67 0.45 -4.66
N ALA A 42 -8.48 -0.62 -5.43
CA ALA A 42 -7.16 -1.14 -5.76
C ALA A 42 -6.31 -0.06 -6.48
N GLN A 43 -6.90 0.65 -7.45
CA GLN A 43 -6.21 1.75 -8.12
C GLN A 43 -5.79 2.85 -7.12
N LYS A 44 -6.66 3.23 -6.19
CA LYS A 44 -6.35 4.24 -5.16
C LYS A 44 -5.25 3.81 -4.20
N LEU A 45 -5.21 2.52 -3.83
CA LEU A 45 -4.15 1.95 -3.00
C LEU A 45 -2.78 2.05 -3.70
N LEU A 46 -2.72 1.70 -4.98
CA LEU A 46 -1.49 1.83 -5.76
C LEU A 46 -1.11 3.31 -5.96
N GLN A 47 -2.08 4.17 -6.26
CA GLN A 47 -1.81 5.59 -6.46
C GLN A 47 -1.21 6.23 -5.20
N TYR A 48 -1.71 5.86 -4.01
CA TYR A 48 -1.12 6.31 -2.74
C TYR A 48 0.39 5.98 -2.64
N ARG A 49 0.81 4.78 -3.08
CA ARG A 49 2.23 4.40 -3.09
C ARG A 49 3.04 5.19 -4.13
N LEU A 50 2.47 5.45 -5.30
CA LEU A 50 3.13 6.21 -6.36
C LEU A 50 3.29 7.71 -6.01
N ASP A 51 2.32 8.28 -5.29
CA ASP A 51 2.34 9.69 -4.89
C ASP A 51 3.28 9.98 -3.71
N THR A 52 3.77 8.93 -3.03
CA THR A 52 4.56 9.06 -1.79
C THR A 52 5.94 8.45 -1.96
N ALA A 53 6.13 7.22 -1.47
CA ALA A 53 7.35 6.43 -1.49
C ALA A 53 7.03 4.98 -1.10
N PHE A 54 8.07 4.13 -1.04
CA PHE A 54 7.96 2.72 -0.65
C PHE A 54 8.65 2.43 0.71
N PRO A 55 8.28 3.12 1.81
CA PRO A 55 8.82 2.81 3.13
C PRO A 55 8.23 1.50 3.65
N TRP A 56 9.00 0.80 4.50
CA TRP A 56 8.60 -0.45 5.12
C TRP A 56 7.31 -0.30 5.92
N GLU A 57 7.26 0.72 6.79
CA GLU A 57 6.04 1.17 7.44
C GLU A 57 5.67 2.56 6.95
N SER A 58 4.46 2.69 6.40
CA SER A 58 3.94 3.97 5.93
C SER A 58 2.74 4.43 6.75
N ALA A 59 2.63 5.72 7.01
CA ALA A 59 1.45 6.33 7.62
C ALA A 59 0.90 7.47 6.74
N TYR A 60 0.18 8.42 7.35
CA TYR A 60 -0.51 9.49 6.63
C TYR A 60 0.37 10.28 5.64
N THR A 61 1.62 10.55 6.01
CA THR A 61 2.54 11.35 5.19
C THR A 61 3.29 10.55 4.14
N GLY A 62 3.21 9.21 4.15
CA GLY A 62 3.97 8.37 3.23
C GLY A 62 5.47 8.24 3.55
N VAL A 63 5.90 8.77 4.69
CA VAL A 63 7.29 8.66 5.16
C VAL A 63 7.48 7.38 5.98
N GLU A 64 8.73 6.93 6.08
CA GLU A 64 9.11 5.82 6.94
C GLU A 64 8.79 6.12 8.41
N VAL A 65 7.98 5.25 9.00
CA VAL A 65 7.55 5.33 10.41
C VAL A 65 7.84 4.05 11.19
N THR A 66 8.73 3.19 10.66
CA THR A 66 9.22 1.99 11.36
C THR A 66 9.66 2.34 12.77
N GLN A 67 9.28 1.49 13.73
CA GLN A 67 9.56 1.74 15.12
C GLN A 67 11.07 1.82 15.40
N PRO A 68 11.53 2.76 16.26
CA PRO A 68 12.95 2.91 16.59
C PRO A 68 13.60 1.69 17.27
N CYS A 69 12.81 0.71 17.72
CA CYS A 69 13.32 -0.50 18.34
C CYS A 69 13.94 -1.47 17.32
N CYS A 70 13.63 -1.34 16.03
CA CYS A 70 14.04 -2.26 14.98
C CYS A 70 14.35 -1.51 13.67
N PRO A 71 15.31 -0.56 13.64
CA PRO A 71 15.64 0.20 12.45
C PRO A 71 16.17 -0.67 11.30
N GLU A 72 16.73 -1.84 11.62
CA GLU A 72 17.30 -2.78 10.65
C GLU A 72 16.25 -3.30 9.68
N VAL A 73 14.97 -3.34 10.08
CA VAL A 73 13.88 -3.79 9.24
C VAL A 73 13.67 -2.82 8.08
N ALA A 74 13.62 -1.51 8.36
CA ALA A 74 13.54 -0.47 7.33
C ALA A 74 14.80 -0.44 6.43
N GLU A 75 15.97 -0.78 6.98
CA GLU A 75 17.23 -0.77 6.24
C GLU A 75 17.43 -2.00 5.34
N PHE A 76 16.99 -3.19 5.76
CA PHE A 76 17.30 -4.43 5.06
C PHE A 76 16.11 -5.09 4.37
N GLU A 77 14.86 -4.85 4.80
CA GLU A 77 13.67 -5.44 4.19
C GLU A 77 13.20 -4.67 2.96
N GLN A 78 14.08 -4.55 1.98
CA GLN A 78 13.90 -3.80 0.73
C GLN A 78 12.82 -4.40 -0.20
N HIS A 79 12.30 -5.59 0.12
CA HIS A 79 11.39 -6.33 -0.75
C HIS A 79 10.01 -5.68 -0.91
N ILE A 80 9.64 -4.70 -0.08
CA ILE A 80 8.40 -3.95 -0.23
C ILE A 80 8.28 -3.28 -1.61
N SER A 81 9.38 -2.80 -2.18
CA SER A 81 9.42 -2.26 -3.54
C SER A 81 9.01 -3.31 -4.58
N GLY A 82 9.44 -4.56 -4.38
CA GLY A 82 9.07 -5.69 -5.21
C GLY A 82 7.59 -6.07 -5.07
N CYS A 83 7.04 -6.02 -3.84
CA CYS A 83 5.62 -6.26 -3.58
C CYS A 83 4.73 -5.23 -4.29
N ILE A 84 5.09 -3.95 -4.21
CA ILE A 84 4.33 -2.87 -4.86
C ILE A 84 4.41 -2.99 -6.40
N ALA A 85 5.60 -3.24 -6.95
CA ALA A 85 5.75 -3.46 -8.40
C ALA A 85 4.95 -4.67 -8.89
N PHE A 86 4.91 -5.75 -8.10
CA PHE A 86 4.12 -6.93 -8.42
C PHE A 86 2.61 -6.63 -8.38
N ALA A 87 2.12 -5.89 -7.39
CA ALA A 87 0.74 -5.45 -7.32
C ALA A 87 0.35 -4.53 -8.49
N ALA A 88 1.23 -3.60 -8.88
CA ALA A 88 1.02 -2.77 -10.08
C ALA A 88 0.89 -3.62 -11.36
N ARG A 89 1.73 -4.66 -11.50
CA ARG A 89 1.62 -5.61 -12.61
C ARG A 89 0.30 -6.39 -12.57
N GLN A 90 -0.15 -6.83 -11.40
CA GLN A 90 -1.44 -7.50 -11.24
C GLN A 90 -2.59 -6.59 -11.66
N PHE A 91 -2.57 -5.32 -11.21
CA PHE A 91 -3.57 -4.32 -11.57
C PHE A 91 -3.70 -4.16 -13.09
N LEU A 92 -2.57 -3.95 -13.77
CA LEU A 92 -2.55 -3.81 -15.22
C LEU A 92 -3.03 -5.08 -15.92
N ALA A 93 -2.59 -6.27 -15.46
CA ALA A 93 -2.96 -7.53 -16.07
C ALA A 93 -4.47 -7.82 -15.97
N THR A 94 -5.10 -7.45 -14.85
CA THR A 94 -6.52 -7.68 -14.58
C THR A 94 -7.43 -6.62 -15.19
N THR A 95 -7.05 -5.34 -15.10
CA THR A 95 -7.92 -4.23 -15.53
C THR A 95 -7.67 -3.79 -16.97
N ARG A 96 -6.47 -4.05 -17.52
CA ARG A 96 -6.00 -3.50 -18.80
C ARG A 96 -6.12 -1.96 -18.87
N ASN A 97 -6.05 -1.30 -17.72
CA ASN A 97 -6.09 0.16 -17.66
C ASN A 97 -4.72 0.73 -18.04
N GLU A 98 -4.50 0.91 -19.34
CA GLU A 98 -3.27 1.49 -19.90
C GLU A 98 -3.17 2.99 -19.67
N GLU A 99 -4.30 3.71 -19.63
CA GLU A 99 -4.35 5.15 -19.31
C GLU A 99 -3.71 5.44 -17.93
N TRP A 100 -3.90 4.54 -16.96
CA TRP A 100 -3.27 4.67 -15.64
C TRP A 100 -1.74 4.55 -15.66
N LEU A 101 -1.14 3.90 -16.66
CA LEU A 101 0.33 3.80 -16.79
C LEU A 101 0.97 5.03 -17.41
N GLU A 102 0.20 5.84 -18.14
CA GLU A 102 0.71 6.98 -18.91
C GLU A 102 0.90 8.24 -18.07
N VAL A 103 0.55 8.17 -16.77
CA VAL A 103 0.68 9.24 -15.77
C VAL A 103 2.06 9.22 -15.13
#